data_AF-A0A963WLP7-F1
#
_entry.id   AF-A0A963WLP7-F1
#
_cell.length_a   1.000
_cell.length_b   1.000
_cell.length_c   1.000
_cell.angle_alpha   90.00
_cell.angle_beta   90.00
_cell.angle_gamma   90.00
#
_symmetry.space_group_name_H-M   'P 1'
#
loop_
_entity.id
_entity.type
_entity.pdbx_description
1 polymer ?
#
loop_
_entity_poly.entity_id
_entity_poly.type
_entity_poly.pdbx_seq_one_letter_code
_entity_poly.pdbx_strand_id
1 'polypeptide(L)'
;VTFIVEELKAVFDPRGGYYKSGGIYMPSVVAELGLVVEDHMKRIGLIRSDDPAEREALRKKKQALKDAQKAKSETESSAEKAKDAGESADTFPPNAELCHKCHTKAMMVL
;
A
#
# COMPACT_ATOMS: atom_id res chain seq x y z
N VAL A 1 -12.36 -9.58 0.45
CA VAL A 1 -11.35 -9.47 -0.64
C VAL A 1 -10.66 -10.81 -0.91
N THR A 2 -11.22 -11.96 -0.51
CA THR A 2 -10.62 -13.29 -0.78
C THR A 2 -11.11 -13.93 -2.08
N PHE A 3 -12.23 -13.45 -2.63
CA PHE A 3 -12.87 -13.98 -3.84
C PHE A 3 -11.89 -14.21 -5.00
N ILE A 4 -11.00 -13.26 -5.29
CA ILE A 4 -10.04 -13.38 -6.42
C ILE A 4 -9.14 -14.61 -6.25
N VAL A 5 -8.65 -14.87 -5.04
CA VAL A 5 -7.78 -16.02 -4.76
C VAL A 5 -8.55 -17.33 -4.93
N GLU A 6 -9.77 -17.37 -4.41
CA GLU A 6 -10.65 -18.55 -4.50
C GLU A 6 -10.98 -18.89 -5.95
N GLU A 7 -11.33 -17.88 -6.77
CA GLU A 7 -11.62 -18.06 -8.19
C GLU A 7 -10.40 -18.53 -8.98
N LEU A 8 -9.22 -17.92 -8.76
CA LEU A 8 -7.99 -18.32 -9.45
C LEU A 8 -7.62 -19.77 -9.16
N LYS A 9 -7.76 -20.21 -7.91
CA LYS A 9 -7.51 -21.60 -7.49
C LYS A 9 -8.53 -22.59 -8.05
N ALA A 10 -9.74 -22.12 -8.36
CA ALA A 10 -10.80 -22.93 -8.96
C ALA A 10 -10.68 -23.08 -10.49
N VAL A 11 -9.70 -22.42 -11.14
CA VAL A 11 -9.45 -22.60 -12.57
C VAL A 11 -8.72 -23.91 -12.82
N PHE A 12 -9.32 -24.78 -13.64
CA PHE A 12 -8.75 -26.07 -14.07
C PHE A 12 -8.25 -26.00 -15.51
N ASP A 13 -7.12 -26.67 -15.80
CA ASP A 13 -6.65 -26.85 -17.17
C ASP A 13 -7.40 -28.03 -17.82
N PRO A 14 -8.04 -27.86 -18.99
CA PRO A 14 -8.75 -28.93 -19.68
C PRO A 14 -7.85 -30.11 -20.07
N ARG A 15 -6.53 -29.92 -20.14
CA ARG A 15 -5.56 -30.99 -20.44
C ARG A 15 -5.17 -31.81 -19.22
N GLY A 16 -5.74 -31.48 -18.06
CA GLY A 16 -5.28 -31.98 -16.77
C GLY A 16 -4.13 -31.12 -16.23
N GLY A 17 -4.07 -31.03 -14.91
CA GLY A 17 -3.02 -30.29 -14.21
C GLY A 17 -1.64 -30.94 -14.33
N TYR A 18 -0.68 -30.43 -13.57
CA TYR A 18 0.69 -30.96 -13.53
C TYR A 18 1.20 -31.09 -12.11
N TYR A 19 2.27 -31.87 -11.94
CA TYR A 19 2.97 -31.97 -10.68
C TYR A 19 4.14 -30.98 -10.66
N LYS A 20 4.18 -30.16 -9.62
CA LYS A 20 5.32 -29.28 -9.36
C LYS A 20 6.48 -30.08 -8.75
N SER A 21 7.70 -29.57 -8.91
CA SER A 21 8.88 -30.02 -8.17
C SER A 21 8.56 -30.07 -6.66
N GLY A 22 8.61 -31.26 -6.06
CA GLY A 22 8.13 -31.52 -4.69
C GLY A 22 6.89 -32.41 -4.62
N GLY A 23 6.35 -32.88 -5.75
CA GLY A 23 5.27 -33.87 -5.79
C GLY A 23 3.88 -33.30 -5.49
N ILE A 24 3.75 -31.98 -5.42
CA ILE A 24 2.47 -31.30 -5.21
C ILE A 24 1.75 -31.18 -6.55
N TYR A 25 0.53 -31.70 -6.62
CA TYR A 25 -0.34 -31.57 -7.79
C TYR A 25 -0.92 -30.16 -7.89
N MET A 26 -0.83 -29.55 -9.06
CA MET A 26 -1.42 -28.26 -9.41
C MET A 26 -2.49 -28.47 -10.50
N PRO A 27 -3.75 -28.04 -10.28
CA PRO A 27 -4.83 -28.27 -11.24
C PRO A 27 -4.71 -27.41 -12.51
N SER A 28 -4.01 -26.28 -12.45
CA SER A 28 -3.63 -25.44 -13.59
C SER A 28 -2.51 -24.47 -13.19
N VAL A 29 -1.88 -23.82 -14.19
CA VAL A 29 -0.93 -22.72 -13.94
C VAL A 29 -1.63 -21.54 -13.26
N VAL A 30 -2.88 -21.27 -13.61
CA VAL A 30 -3.68 -20.19 -13.01
C VAL A 30 -3.95 -20.46 -11.54
N ALA A 31 -4.21 -21.71 -11.17
CA ALA A 31 -4.38 -22.11 -9.78
C ALA A 31 -3.08 -21.97 -8.97
N GLU A 32 -1.93 -22.25 -9.59
CA GLU A 32 -0.63 -21.96 -8.97
C GLU A 32 -0.44 -20.45 -8.73
N LEU A 33 -0.82 -19.60 -9.69
CA LEU A 33 -0.82 -18.14 -9.47
C LEU A 33 -1.73 -17.73 -8.31
N GLY A 34 -2.90 -18.36 -8.20
CA GLY A 34 -3.81 -18.15 -7.06
C GLY A 34 -3.14 -18.40 -5.71
N LEU A 35 -2.33 -19.45 -5.59
CA LEU A 35 -1.56 -19.75 -4.38
C LEU A 35 -0.49 -18.69 -4.07
N VAL A 36 0.22 -18.21 -5.09
CA VAL A 36 1.24 -17.15 -4.92
C VAL A 36 0.59 -15.84 -4.48
N VAL A 37 -0.54 -15.49 -5.09
CA VAL A 37 -1.30 -14.29 -4.73
C VAL A 37 -1.84 -14.41 -3.30
N GLU A 38 -2.34 -15.58 -2.90
CA GLU A 38 -2.77 -15.85 -1.53
C GLU A 38 -1.66 -15.60 -0.51
N ASP A 39 -0.47 -16.18 -0.74
CA ASP A 39 0.70 -16.02 0.12
C ASP A 39 1.10 -14.54 0.23
N HIS A 40 1.11 -13.82 -0.90
CA HIS A 40 1.40 -12.39 -0.89
C HIS A 40 0.37 -11.60 -0.09
N MET A 41 -0.92 -11.86 -0.28
CA MET A 41 -2.01 -11.18 0.41
C MET A 41 -2.02 -11.46 1.92
N LYS A 42 -1.63 -12.67 2.34
CA LYS A 42 -1.38 -13.02 3.75
C LYS A 42 -0.20 -12.22 4.29
N ARG A 43 0.93 -12.19 3.59
CA ARG A 43 2.16 -11.49 3.99
C ARG A 43 2.02 -9.98 4.16
N ILE A 44 1.18 -9.32 3.35
CA ILE A 44 0.88 -7.88 3.50
C ILE A 44 -0.24 -7.62 4.51
N GLY A 45 -0.91 -8.67 5.01
CA GLY A 45 -1.96 -8.60 6.02
C GLY A 45 -3.32 -8.18 5.46
N LEU A 46 -3.56 -8.41 4.17
CA LEU A 46 -4.85 -8.19 3.49
C LEU A 46 -5.79 -9.40 3.69
N ILE A 47 -5.21 -10.60 3.76
CA ILE A 47 -5.88 -11.83 4.20
C ILE A 47 -5.31 -12.22 5.56
N ARG A 48 -6.15 -12.76 6.44
CA ARG A 48 -5.68 -13.31 7.72
C ARG A 48 -4.96 -14.62 7.44
N SER A 49 -3.69 -14.70 7.82
CA SER A 49 -2.96 -15.96 7.82
C SER A 49 -3.45 -16.87 8.94
N ASP A 50 -3.45 -18.18 8.68
CA ASP A 50 -3.77 -19.21 9.68
C ASP A 50 -2.57 -19.50 10.60
N ASP A 51 -1.35 -19.24 10.10
CA ASP A 51 -0.12 -19.39 10.86
C ASP A 51 0.00 -18.31 11.96
N PRO A 52 0.06 -18.70 13.25
CA PRO A 52 0.24 -17.76 14.35
C PRO A 52 1.55 -16.95 14.25
N ALA A 53 2.63 -17.52 13.70
CA ALA A 53 3.92 -16.83 13.58
C ALA A 53 3.84 -15.66 12.59
N GLU A 54 3.22 -15.89 11.42
CA GLU A 54 3.01 -14.86 10.41
C GLU A 54 2.12 -13.72 10.94
N ARG A 55 1.09 -14.05 11.73
CA ARG A 55 0.22 -13.06 12.39
C ARG A 55 0.97 -12.17 13.37
N GLU A 56 1.88 -12.75 14.17
CA GLU A 56 2.68 -11.99 15.12
C GLU A 56 3.67 -11.06 14.38
N ALA A 57 4.33 -11.56 13.33
CA ALA A 57 5.24 -10.79 12.50
C ALA A 57 4.54 -9.56 11.88
N LEU A 58 3.33 -9.74 11.36
CA LEU A 58 2.49 -8.65 10.85
C LEU A 58 2.14 -7.62 11.92
N ARG A 59 1.82 -8.06 13.14
CA ARG A 59 1.50 -7.15 14.26
C ARG A 59 2.70 -6.30 14.65
N LYS A 60 3.89 -6.91 14.77
CA LYS A 60 5.15 -6.21 15.03
C LYS A 60 5.47 -5.20 13.93
N LYS A 61 5.34 -5.59 12.66
CA LYS A 61 5.56 -4.71 11.52
C LYS A 61 4.58 -3.52 11.51
N LYS A 62 3.30 -3.75 11.81
CA LYS A 62 2.29 -2.68 11.92
C LYS A 62 2.57 -1.73 13.07
N GLN A 63 3.06 -2.22 14.22
CA GLN A 63 3.46 -1.38 15.35
C GLN A 63 4.66 -0.51 14.98
N ALA A 64 5.74 -1.11 14.43
CA ALA A 64 6.91 -0.37 13.98
C ALA A 64 6.59 0.72 12.94
N LEU A 65 5.67 0.44 12.00
CA LEU A 65 5.21 1.44 11.03
C LEU A 65 4.42 2.58 11.70
N LYS A 66 3.58 2.29 12.70
CA LYS A 66 2.86 3.32 13.45
C LYS A 66 3.81 4.19 14.28
N ASP A 67 4.81 3.59 14.89
CA ASP A 67 5.81 4.31 15.69
C ASP A 67 6.69 5.17 14.79
N ALA A 68 7.08 4.66 13.62
CA ALA A 68 7.78 5.44 12.59
C ALA A 68 6.92 6.57 12.01
N GLN A 69 5.62 6.36 11.83
CA GLN A 69 4.69 7.41 11.40
C GLN A 69 4.50 8.48 12.47
N LYS A 70 4.43 8.09 13.75
CA LYS A 70 4.37 9.04 14.88
C LYS A 70 5.64 9.89 14.95
N ALA A 71 6.83 9.28 14.85
CA ALA A 71 8.10 10.00 14.83
C ALA A 71 8.23 10.95 13.63
N LYS A 72 7.71 10.55 12.46
CA LYS A 72 7.61 11.43 11.28
C LYS A 72 6.61 12.57 11.48
N SER A 73 5.47 12.31 12.12
CA SER A 73 4.49 13.36 12.44
C SER A 73 4.97 14.33 13.53
N GLU A 74 5.88 13.93 14.41
CA GLU A 74 6.51 14.83 15.40
C GLU A 74 7.61 15.71 14.78
N THR A 75 8.31 15.17 13.77
CA THR A 75 9.29 15.93 12.97
C THR A 75 8.59 16.87 11.98
N GLU A 76 7.46 16.45 11.40
CA GLU A 76 6.60 17.28 10.54
C GLU A 76 5.75 18.26 11.34
N SER A 77 5.34 17.98 12.58
CA SER A 77 4.66 18.99 13.43
C SER A 77 5.65 20.01 14.02
N SER A 78 6.95 19.72 14.03
CA SER A 78 8.00 20.72 14.25
C SER A 78 8.37 21.47 12.95
N ALA A 79 7.99 20.96 11.77
CA ALA A 79 8.10 21.66 10.49
C ALA A 79 6.80 22.38 10.08
N GLU A 80 5.63 22.02 10.61
CA GLU A 80 4.37 22.75 10.46
C GLU A 80 4.23 23.86 11.51
N LYS A 81 4.93 23.76 12.64
CA LYS A 81 5.10 24.88 13.58
C LYS A 81 6.31 25.78 13.25
N ALA A 82 6.95 25.54 12.10
CA ALA A 82 7.98 26.40 11.51
C ALA A 82 7.85 26.50 9.97
N LYS A 83 6.63 26.34 9.43
CA LYS A 83 6.26 26.71 8.04
C LYS A 83 5.08 27.70 7.99
N ASP A 84 4.92 28.48 9.05
CA ASP A 84 4.22 29.78 9.02
C ASP A 84 5.21 30.96 8.96
N ALA A 85 6.51 30.70 8.79
CA ALA A 85 7.50 31.74 8.59
C ALA A 85 8.73 31.22 7.79
N GLY A 86 8.64 31.29 6.46
CA GLY A 86 9.83 31.52 5.62
C GLY A 86 10.40 30.35 4.82
N GLU A 87 9.78 30.01 3.68
CA GLU A 87 10.40 29.73 2.37
C GLU A 87 9.24 29.38 1.41
N SER A 88 8.59 30.29 0.69
CA SER A 88 9.01 31.53 0.04
C SER A 88 8.10 32.70 0.45
N ALA A 89 8.53 33.53 1.40
CA ALA A 89 7.80 34.73 1.80
C ALA A 89 8.06 35.95 0.88
N ASP A 90 8.88 35.81 -0.17
CA ASP A 90 9.27 36.93 -1.04
C ASP A 90 8.80 36.83 -2.50
N THR A 91 8.09 35.78 -2.91
CA THR A 91 7.71 35.61 -4.33
C THR A 91 6.26 35.94 -4.65
N PHE A 92 5.35 35.96 -3.67
CA PHE A 92 3.93 36.22 -3.93
C PHE A 92 3.31 37.24 -2.96
N PRO A 93 2.60 38.25 -3.48
CA PRO A 93 1.96 39.28 -2.66
C PRO A 93 0.75 38.76 -1.87
N PRO A 94 0.29 39.48 -0.82
CA PRO A 94 -0.76 39.03 0.10
C PRO A 94 -2.13 38.78 -0.56
N ASN A 95 -2.35 39.28 -1.78
CA ASN A 95 -3.56 39.09 -2.56
C ASN A 95 -3.47 37.95 -3.60
N ALA A 96 -2.45 37.08 -3.53
CA ALA A 96 -2.32 35.95 -4.44
C ALA A 96 -3.23 34.78 -4.02
N GLU A 97 -4.16 34.39 -4.89
CA GLU A 97 -5.08 33.27 -4.68
C GLU A 97 -4.64 32.01 -5.45
N LEU A 98 -5.13 30.85 -5.02
CA LEU A 98 -4.84 29.55 -5.65
C LEU A 98 -5.87 29.27 -6.76
N CYS A 99 -5.40 28.98 -7.98
CA CYS A 99 -6.29 28.52 -9.04
C CYS A 99 -6.71 27.07 -8.82
N HIS A 100 -8.01 26.82 -8.65
CA HIS A 100 -8.56 25.48 -8.44
C HIS A 100 -8.52 24.55 -9.67
N LYS A 101 -8.13 25.04 -10.85
CA LYS A 101 -8.03 24.21 -12.07
C LYS A 101 -6.62 23.67 -12.31
N CYS A 102 -5.60 24.52 -12.18
CA CYS A 102 -4.21 24.16 -12.45
C CYS A 102 -3.35 24.08 -11.18
N HIS A 103 -3.96 24.25 -10.01
CA HIS A 103 -3.32 24.17 -8.69
C HIS A 103 -2.06 25.04 -8.55
N THR A 104 -2.04 26.17 -9.26
CA THR A 104 -0.94 27.14 -9.29
C THR A 104 -1.38 28.43 -8.58
N LYS A 105 -0.52 29.02 -7.76
CA LYS A 105 -0.75 30.30 -7.06
C LYS A 105 -0.31 31.46 -7.95
N ALA A 106 -1.18 32.45 -8.18
CA ALA A 106 -0.90 33.60 -9.04
C ALA A 106 -1.62 34.87 -8.52
N MET A 107 -1.19 36.06 -8.95
CA MET A 107 -1.90 37.33 -8.72
C MET A 107 -2.52 37.79 -10.04
N MET A 108 -3.76 38.29 -10.01
CA MET A 108 -4.35 39.03 -11.13
C MET A 108 -4.00 40.52 -10.96
N VAL A 109 -3.23 41.08 -11.88
CA VAL A 109 -3.03 42.53 -12.01
C VAL A 109 -4.13 43.03 -12.95
N LEU A 110 -4.96 43.96 -12.48
CA LEU A 110 -5.95 44.68 -13.30
C LEU A 110 -5.27 45.79 -14.11
#